data_AF-A0A1H7UXY3-F1
#
_entry.id   AF-A0A1H7UXY3-F1
#
_cell.length_a   1.000
_cell.length_b   1.000
_cell.length_c   1.000
_cell.angle_alpha   90.00
_cell.angle_beta   90.00
_cell.angle_gamma   90.00
#
_symmetry.space_group_name_H-M   'P 1'
#
loop_
_entity.id
_entity.type
_entity.pdbx_description
1 polymer ?
#
loop_
_entity_poly.entity_id
_entity_poly.type
_entity_poly.pdbx_seq_one_letter_code
_entity_poly.pdbx_strand_id
1 'polypeptide(L)'
;MEIVEGYVVDLACLRRYPQEEYTARAPEHTTECALMGHCVESGYGLVSDGNRVVPLDTEATPHIVAALRTARPQGVRLRVEREEVEGELRTARTEVL
;
A
#
# COMPACT_ATOMS: atom_id res chain seq x y z
N MET A 1 2.99 -8.68 16.58
CA MET A 1 3.65 -8.62 15.27
C MET A 1 2.69 -9.20 14.23
N GLU A 2 2.37 -8.41 13.22
CA GLU A 2 1.55 -8.78 12.06
C GLU A 2 2.42 -8.68 10.80
N ILE A 3 2.22 -9.59 9.84
CA ILE A 3 2.85 -9.52 8.53
C ILE A 3 1.74 -9.50 7.49
N VAL A 4 1.74 -8.48 6.64
CA VAL A 4 0.77 -8.32 5.57
C VAL A 4 1.49 -8.18 4.23
N GLU A 5 0.94 -8.84 3.22
CA GLU A 5 1.47 -8.83 1.85
C GLU A 5 0.37 -8.44 0.88
N GLY A 6 0.71 -7.65 -0.13
CA GLY A 6 -0.24 -7.26 -1.16
C GLY A 6 0.29 -6.20 -2.10
N TYR A 7 -0.54 -5.83 -3.07
CA TYR A 7 -0.28 -4.73 -3.98
C TYR A 7 -0.46 -3.39 -3.26
N VAL A 8 0.50 -2.48 -3.44
CA VAL A 8 0.40 -1.11 -2.92
C VAL A 8 -0.56 -0.32 -3.79
N VAL A 9 -1.55 0.30 -3.16
CA VAL A 9 -2.46 1.24 -3.80
C VAL A 9 -2.69 2.42 -2.85
N ASP A 10 -2.69 3.64 -3.38
CA ASP A 10 -3.04 4.81 -2.57
C ASP A 10 -4.53 4.82 -2.20
N LEU A 11 -4.86 5.37 -1.03
CA LEU A 11 -6.24 5.36 -0.53
C LEU A 11 -7.18 6.23 -1.38
N ALA A 12 -6.67 7.24 -2.08
CA ALA A 12 -7.48 8.04 -3.00
C ALA A 12 -7.96 7.23 -4.20
N CYS A 13 -7.11 6.37 -4.78
CA CYS A 13 -7.47 5.43 -5.84
C CYS A 13 -8.45 4.36 -5.35
N LEU A 14 -8.23 3.77 -4.18
CA LEU A 14 -9.16 2.76 -3.64
C LEU A 14 -10.57 3.33 -3.44
N ARG A 15 -10.70 4.59 -3.01
CA ARG A 15 -12.01 5.26 -2.85
C ARG A 15 -12.77 5.48 -4.17
N ARG A 16 -12.13 5.32 -5.34
CA ARG A 16 -12.76 5.54 -6.65
C ARG A 16 -13.36 4.29 -7.27
N TYR A 17 -12.97 3.10 -6.80
CA TYR A 17 -13.39 1.83 -7.39
C TYR A 17 -14.21 1.03 -6.37
N PRO A 18 -15.19 0.24 -6.83
CA PRO A 18 -15.87 -0.70 -5.94
C PRO A 18 -14.89 -1.77 -5.46
N GLN A 19 -15.11 -2.30 -4.25
CA GLN A 19 -14.17 -3.21 -3.61
C GLN A 19 -13.93 -4.47 -4.46
N GLU A 20 -14.93 -4.95 -5.18
CA GLU A 20 -14.89 -6.13 -6.05
C GLU A 20 -13.86 -5.99 -7.19
N GLU A 21 -13.46 -4.76 -7.52
CA GLU A 21 -12.46 -4.49 -8.57
C GLU A 21 -11.02 -4.42 -8.05
N TYR A 22 -10.78 -4.39 -6.73
CA TYR A 22 -9.44 -4.10 -6.21
C TYR A 22 -8.37 -5.09 -6.68
N THR A 23 -8.66 -6.41 -6.66
CA THR A 23 -7.71 -7.42 -7.14
C THR A 23 -7.40 -7.32 -8.64
N ALA A 24 -8.33 -6.82 -9.45
CA ALA A 24 -8.12 -6.57 -10.87
C ALA A 24 -7.32 -5.29 -11.11
N ARG A 25 -7.56 -4.24 -10.32
CA ARG A 25 -6.96 -2.91 -10.48
C ARG A 25 -5.57 -2.78 -9.86
N ALA A 26 -5.32 -3.42 -8.72
CA ALA A 26 -4.09 -3.23 -7.97
C ALA A 26 -2.81 -3.65 -8.74
N PRO A 27 -2.80 -4.72 -9.57
CA PRO A 27 -1.67 -5.04 -10.43
C PRO A 27 -1.40 -4.00 -11.55
N GLU A 28 -2.41 -3.22 -11.91
CA GLU A 28 -2.31 -2.17 -12.94
C GLU A 28 -1.94 -0.81 -12.35
N HIS A 29 -1.97 -0.67 -11.02
CA HIS A 29 -1.70 0.60 -10.35
C HIS A 29 -0.25 1.04 -10.56
N THR A 30 -0.05 2.22 -11.15
CA THR A 30 1.28 2.71 -11.51
C THR A 30 1.96 3.43 -10.35
N THR A 31 3.28 3.33 -10.31
CA THR A 31 4.14 4.11 -9.41
C THR A 31 3.95 5.61 -9.64
N GLU A 32 3.76 6.05 -10.89
CA GLU A 32 3.47 7.44 -11.23
C GLU A 32 2.19 7.93 -10.54
N CYS A 33 1.09 7.17 -10.61
CA CYS A 33 -0.16 7.50 -9.93
C CYS A 33 0.06 7.54 -8.41
N ALA A 34 0.66 6.49 -7.86
CA ALA A 34 0.91 6.34 -6.42
C ALA A 34 1.79 7.47 -5.84
N LEU A 35 2.65 8.09 -6.67
CA LEU A 35 3.58 9.15 -6.27
C LEU A 35 3.02 10.58 -6.51
N MET A 36 1.80 10.73 -7.04
CA MET A 36 1.15 12.04 -7.13
C MET A 36 0.94 12.63 -5.73
N GLY A 37 1.08 13.94 -5.58
CA GLY A 37 1.00 14.61 -4.27
C GLY A 37 -0.25 14.23 -3.46
N HIS A 38 -1.43 14.25 -4.09
CA HIS A 38 -2.68 13.87 -3.43
C HIS A 38 -2.80 12.38 -3.09
N CYS A 39 -2.09 11.50 -3.83
CA CYS A 39 -2.01 10.07 -3.53
C CYS A 39 -1.11 9.82 -2.31
N VAL A 40 0.05 10.47 -2.26
CA VAL A 40 0.96 10.45 -1.10
C VAL A 40 0.25 10.97 0.16
N GLU A 41 -0.46 12.09 0.05
CA GLU A 41 -1.23 12.69 1.16
C GLU A 41 -2.37 11.79 1.63
N SER A 42 -2.94 10.97 0.74
CA SER A 42 -4.03 10.06 1.08
C SER A 42 -3.56 8.86 1.91
N GLY A 43 -2.26 8.57 1.92
CA GLY A 43 -1.70 7.34 2.48
C GLY A 43 -1.91 6.14 1.57
N TYR A 44 -1.50 4.97 2.04
CA TYR A 44 -1.48 3.73 1.24
C TYR A 44 -2.16 2.58 1.96
N GLY A 45 -2.59 1.59 1.18
CA GLY A 45 -3.01 0.29 1.67
C GLY A 45 -2.43 -0.84 0.84
N LEU A 46 -2.51 -2.05 1.39
CA LEU A 46 -2.20 -3.29 0.67
C LEU A 46 -3.47 -3.99 0.25
N VAL A 47 -3.61 -4.26 -1.05
CA VAL A 47 -4.63 -5.14 -1.60
C VAL A 47 -4.06 -6.56 -1.64
N SER A 48 -4.56 -7.41 -0.74
CA SER A 48 -4.22 -8.84 -0.72
C SER A 48 -4.92 -9.61 -1.83
N ASP A 49 -4.43 -10.82 -2.13
CA ASP A 49 -5.00 -11.68 -3.17
C ASP A 49 -6.45 -12.12 -2.87
N GLY A 50 -6.88 -12.05 -1.60
CA GLY A 50 -8.26 -12.30 -1.16
C GLY A 50 -9.19 -11.08 -1.24
N ASN A 51 -8.81 -10.03 -1.96
CA ASN A 51 -9.58 -8.79 -2.12
C ASN A 51 -9.82 -8.02 -0.80
N ARG A 52 -9.01 -8.30 0.23
CA ARG A 52 -8.97 -7.53 1.48
C ARG A 52 -7.97 -6.38 1.33
N VAL A 53 -8.38 -5.19 1.75
CA VAL A 53 -7.52 -4.03 1.91
C VAL A 53 -7.02 -3.95 3.34
N VAL A 54 -5.72 -3.72 3.50
CA VAL A 54 -5.10 -3.35 4.78
C VAL A 54 -4.61 -1.91 4.65
N PRO A 55 -5.33 -0.91 5.20
CA PRO A 55 -4.80 0.44 5.31
C PRO A 55 -3.55 0.43 6.17
N LEU A 56 -2.52 1.13 5.72
CA LEU A 56 -1.29 1.31 6.48
C LEU A 56 -1.36 2.64 7.24
N ASP A 57 -0.67 2.68 8.37
CA ASP A 57 -0.52 3.90 9.15
C ASP A 57 0.33 4.94 8.40
N THR A 58 0.29 6.19 8.86
CA THR A 58 0.97 7.31 8.19
C THR A 58 2.49 7.21 8.21
N GLU A 59 3.07 6.43 9.13
CA GLU A 59 4.53 6.24 9.18
C GLU A 59 5.01 5.34 8.04
N ALA A 60 4.13 4.51 7.46
CA ALA A 60 4.43 3.70 6.28
C ALA A 60 4.69 4.53 5.02
N THR A 61 4.02 5.69 4.88
CA THR A 61 4.05 6.54 3.68
C THR A 61 5.46 6.85 3.17
N PRO A 62 6.41 7.39 3.97
CA PRO A 62 7.78 7.65 3.49
C PRO A 62 8.50 6.38 3.02
N HIS A 63 8.30 5.25 3.69
CA HIS A 63 8.92 3.97 3.31
C HIS A 63 8.38 3.47 1.96
N ILE A 64 7.07 3.60 1.76
CA ILE A 64 6.40 3.21 0.50
C ILE A 64 6.84 4.12 -0.63
N VAL A 65 6.89 5.44 -0.43
CA VAL A 65 7.38 6.40 -1.44
C VAL A 65 8.82 6.05 -1.85
N ALA A 66 9.69 5.72 -0.90
CA ALA A 66 11.05 5.29 -1.19
C ALA A 66 11.08 3.99 -2.02
N ALA A 67 10.27 3.00 -1.65
CA ALA A 67 10.16 1.74 -2.37
C ALA A 67 9.63 1.92 -3.80
N LEU A 68 8.58 2.71 -4.01
CA LEU A 68 7.95 2.96 -5.31
C LEU A 68 8.91 3.64 -6.30
N ARG A 69 9.82 4.50 -5.82
CA ARG A 69 10.82 5.18 -6.67
C ARG A 69 11.86 4.24 -7.29
N THR A 70 12.07 3.08 -6.68
CA THR A 70 13.05 2.08 -7.14
C THR A 70 12.39 0.81 -7.69
N ALA A 71 11.08 0.69 -7.54
CA ALA A 71 10.33 -0.48 -7.96
C ALA A 71 10.04 -0.47 -9.47
N ARG A 72 9.46 -1.57 -9.93
CA ARG A 72 8.89 -1.67 -11.27
C ARG A 72 7.79 -0.61 -11.49
N PRO A 73 7.52 -0.19 -12.73
CA PRO A 73 6.60 0.93 -12.99
C PRO A 73 5.14 0.74 -12.52
N GLN A 74 4.68 -0.51 -12.32
CA GLN A 74 3.29 -0.79 -11.95
C GLN A 74 3.13 -2.09 -11.14
N GLY A 75 2.03 -2.17 -10.40
CA GLY A 75 1.62 -3.35 -9.65
C GLY A 75 2.61 -3.71 -8.55
N VAL A 76 3.22 -2.74 -7.89
CA VAL A 76 4.24 -3.01 -6.86
C VAL A 76 3.63 -3.80 -5.70
N ARG A 77 4.27 -4.91 -5.31
CA ARG A 77 3.90 -5.69 -4.12
C ARG A 77 4.86 -5.39 -2.99
N LEU A 78 4.32 -5.29 -1.79
CA LEU A 78 5.11 -5.16 -0.57
C LEU A 78 4.76 -6.27 0.42
N ARG A 79 5.77 -6.64 1.21
CA ARG A 79 5.63 -7.24 2.53
C ARG A 79 5.82 -6.15 3.57
N VAL A 80 4.87 -6.00 4.48
CA VAL A 80 4.92 -5.01 5.56
C VAL A 80 4.80 -5.72 6.90
N GLU A 81 5.80 -5.47 7.75
CA GLU A 81 5.85 -5.96 9.13
C GLU A 81 5.33 -4.84 10.03
N ARG A 82 4.37 -5.18 10.89
CA ARG A 82 3.69 -4.24 11.78
C ARG A 82 3.77 -4.71 13.22
N GLU A 83 3.96 -3.77 14.12
CA GLU A 83 4.04 -4.01 15.56
C GLU A 83 2.92 -3.28 16.28
N GLU A 84 2.44 -3.88 17.36
CA GLU A 84 1.45 -3.22 18.21
C GLU A 84 2.19 -2.29 19.18
N VAL A 85 1.94 -1.00 19.04
CA VAL A 85 2.50 0.06 19.88
C VAL A 85 1.31 0.81 20.46
N GLU A 86 1.17 0.78 21.79
CA GLU A 86 0.08 1.45 22.51
C GLU A 86 -1.33 1.05 22.02
N GLY A 87 -1.50 -0.20 21.57
CA GLY A 87 -2.78 -0.71 21.06
C GLY A 87 -3.06 -0.40 19.58
N GLU A 88 -2.11 0.24 18.88
CA GLU A 88 -2.21 0.54 17.45
C GLU A 88 -1.15 -0.23 16.66
N LEU A 89 -1.51 -0.70 15.46
CA LEU A 89 -0.58 -1.36 14.57
C LEU A 89 0.23 -0.33 13.77
N ARG A 90 1.52 -0.23 14.08
CA ARG A 90 2.50 0.66 13.45
C ARG A 90 3.41 -0.11 12.50
N THR A 91 3.74 0.49 11.37
CA THR A 91 4.64 -0.11 10.38
C THR A 91 6.07 -0.07 10.89
N ALA A 92 6.66 -1.25 11.10
CA ALA A 92 8.04 -1.40 11.54
C ALA A 92 9.00 -1.55 10.35
N ARG A 93 8.56 -2.24 9.29
CA ARG A 93 9.40 -2.51 8.11
C ARG A 93 8.56 -2.73 6.85
N THR A 94 9.11 -2.33 5.70
CA THR A 94 8.54 -2.60 4.37
C THR A 94 9.60 -3.22 3.47
N GLU A 95 9.22 -4.19 2.64
CA GLU A 95 10.09 -4.86 1.66
C GLU A 95 9.34 -5.05 0.34
N VAL A 96 10.00 -4.75 -0.79
CA VAL A 96 9.43 -4.97 -2.14
C VAL A 96 9.57 -6.44 -2.53
N LEU A 97 8.49 -7.03 -3.07
CA LEU A 97 8.41 -8.41 -3.55
C LEU A 97 8.51 -8.52 -5.08
#